data_AF-A0A3P7L6K6-F1
#
_entry.id   AF-A0A3P7L6K6-F1
#
_cell.length_a   1.000
_cell.length_b   1.000
_cell.length_c   1.000
_cell.angle_alpha   90.00
_cell.angle_beta   90.00
_cell.angle_gamma   90.00
#
_symmetry.space_group_name_H-M   'P 1'
#
loop_
_entity.id
_entity.type
_entity.pdbx_description
1 polymer ?
#
loop_
_entity_poly.entity_id
_entity_poly.type
_entity_poly.pdbx_seq_one_letter_code
_entity_poly.pdbx_strand_id
1 'polypeptide(L)'
;MRPHQSVSLRINPPTTGLAGPDLDHVLSKCIEATAAKGGDQWLGPDLITLPKTESIDELLWVEARILKLFKGASKPVPNISLIGMVESPKSLINMTDLCKEAKKLKLPLVAMVFGSDDYCASLGKFLTESISFLHILPLRVLYTPTFGLFLLAFCVETL
;
A
#
# COMPACT_ATOMS: atom_id res chain seq x y z
N MET A 1 -15.46 -14.84 -18.30
CA MET A 1 -14.87 -13.57 -17.81
C MET A 1 -14.37 -13.81 -16.40
N ARG A 2 -13.10 -13.52 -16.08
CA ARG A 2 -12.71 -13.49 -14.65
C ARG A 2 -13.42 -12.27 -14.04
N PRO A 3 -14.16 -12.41 -12.93
CA PRO A 3 -14.61 -11.23 -12.18
C PRO A 3 -13.37 -10.39 -11.87
N HIS A 4 -13.49 -9.06 -11.93
CA HIS A 4 -12.41 -8.12 -11.67
C HIS A 4 -11.90 -8.29 -10.23
N GLN A 5 -11.00 -9.25 -10.02
CA GLN A 5 -10.25 -9.43 -8.80
C GLN A 5 -8.97 -8.63 -8.95
N SER A 6 -8.86 -7.52 -8.22
CA SER A 6 -7.60 -6.81 -8.07
C SER A 6 -6.72 -7.54 -7.05
N VAL A 7 -5.43 -7.67 -7.37
CA VAL A 7 -4.44 -8.30 -6.49
C VAL A 7 -3.55 -7.23 -5.88
N SER A 8 -3.46 -7.21 -4.55
CA SER A 8 -2.50 -6.38 -3.82
C SER A 8 -1.32 -7.21 -3.31
N LEU A 9 -0.11 -6.69 -3.51
CA LEU A 9 1.11 -7.19 -2.88
C LEU A 9 1.45 -6.32 -1.67
N ARG A 10 1.28 -6.86 -0.46
CA ARG A 10 1.81 -6.22 0.76
C ARG A 10 3.29 -6.54 0.89
N ILE A 11 4.13 -5.50 0.87
CA ILE A 11 5.58 -5.64 1.04
C ILE A 11 5.98 -5.55 2.51
N ASN A 12 7.22 -5.93 2.81
CA ASN A 12 7.85 -5.61 4.09
C ASN A 12 8.05 -4.10 4.24
N PRO A 13 8.12 -3.56 5.48
CA PRO A 13 8.48 -2.16 5.68
C PRO A 13 9.86 -1.85 5.06
N PRO A 14 10.04 -0.70 4.40
CA PRO A 14 11.33 -0.31 3.81
C PRO A 14 12.50 -0.33 4.80
N THR A 15 12.21 -0.11 6.07
CA THR A 15 13.18 -0.10 7.18
C THR A 15 13.77 -1.47 7.52
N THR A 16 13.15 -2.58 7.06
CA THR A 16 13.62 -3.94 7.38
C THR A 16 14.79 -4.40 6.50
N GLY A 17 15.07 -3.70 5.39
CA GLY A 17 16.05 -4.13 4.38
C GLY A 17 15.58 -5.27 3.46
N LEU A 18 14.45 -5.92 3.76
CA LEU A 18 13.88 -7.02 2.97
C LEU A 18 12.91 -6.54 1.89
N ALA A 19 12.27 -5.39 2.09
CA ALA A 19 11.28 -4.82 1.18
C ALA A 19 11.79 -4.69 -0.26
N GLY A 20 13.06 -4.33 -0.41
CA GLY A 20 13.69 -4.17 -1.71
C GLY A 20 13.83 -5.51 -2.44
N PRO A 21 14.65 -6.43 -1.94
CA PRO A 21 14.84 -7.74 -2.56
C PRO A 21 13.51 -8.44 -2.90
N ASP A 22 12.52 -8.40 -2.01
CA ASP A 22 11.22 -9.03 -2.21
C ASP A 22 10.44 -8.38 -3.38
N LEU A 23 10.35 -7.05 -3.38
CA LEU A 23 9.63 -6.30 -4.41
C LEU A 23 10.27 -6.51 -5.79
N ASP A 24 11.61 -6.48 -5.88
CA ASP A 24 12.32 -6.71 -7.14
C ASP A 24 12.08 -8.13 -7.65
N HIS A 25 12.17 -9.12 -6.76
CA HIS A 25 12.03 -10.52 -7.14
C HIS A 25 10.62 -10.80 -7.70
N VAL A 26 9.58 -10.37 -6.98
CA VAL A 26 8.19 -10.58 -7.40
C VAL A 26 7.90 -9.86 -8.72
N LEU A 27 8.24 -8.57 -8.83
CA LEU A 27 7.93 -7.79 -10.02
C LEU A 27 8.72 -8.26 -11.25
N SER A 28 9.99 -8.64 -11.08
CA SER A 28 10.80 -9.18 -12.18
C SER A 28 10.18 -10.47 -12.72
N LYS A 29 9.71 -11.36 -11.84
CA LYS A 29 9.00 -12.59 -12.25
C LYS A 29 7.68 -12.29 -12.96
N CYS A 30 6.93 -11.29 -12.52
CA CYS A 30 5.72 -10.85 -13.20
C CYS A 30 6.00 -10.26 -14.60
N ILE A 31 7.08 -9.48 -14.75
CA ILE A 31 7.53 -8.93 -16.04
C ILE A 31 7.91 -10.07 -16.99
N GLU A 32 8.71 -11.03 -16.54
CA GLU A 32 9.10 -12.22 -17.31
C GLU A 32 7.88 -13.03 -17.74
N ALA A 33 6.96 -13.32 -16.82
CA ALA A 33 5.74 -14.07 -17.11
C ALA A 33 4.83 -13.35 -18.10
N THR A 34 4.71 -12.02 -17.98
CA THR A 34 3.95 -11.18 -18.91
C THR A 34 4.57 -11.24 -20.31
N ALA A 35 5.91 -11.15 -20.40
CA ALA A 35 6.62 -11.25 -21.68
C ALA A 35 6.48 -12.64 -22.32
N ALA A 36 6.58 -13.72 -21.54
CA ALA A 36 6.48 -15.09 -22.03
C ALA A 36 5.08 -15.45 -22.58
N LYS A 37 4.02 -14.83 -22.04
CA LYS A 37 2.65 -15.04 -22.51
C LYS A 37 2.39 -14.39 -23.89
N GLY A 38 3.25 -13.47 -24.33
CA GLY A 38 3.18 -12.87 -25.67
C GLY A 38 1.99 -11.95 -25.92
N GLY A 39 1.38 -11.38 -24.87
CA GLY A 39 0.28 -10.43 -24.98
C GLY A 39 0.44 -9.23 -24.03
N ASP A 40 -0.38 -8.19 -24.22
CA ASP A 40 -0.30 -6.94 -23.45
C ASP A 40 -0.90 -7.03 -22.04
N GLN A 41 -1.37 -8.22 -21.64
CA GLN A 41 -2.00 -8.42 -20.34
C GLN A 41 -0.95 -8.51 -19.23
N TRP A 42 -0.93 -7.51 -18.34
CA TRP A 42 -0.18 -7.56 -17.08
C TRP A 42 -0.62 -8.76 -16.22
N LEU A 43 0.36 -9.52 -15.72
CA LEU A 43 0.15 -10.71 -14.87
C LEU A 43 0.66 -10.53 -13.43
N GLY A 44 1.00 -9.31 -13.03
CA GLY A 44 1.44 -9.00 -11.68
C GLY A 44 0.36 -8.34 -10.82
N PRO A 45 0.73 -7.83 -9.64
CA PRO A 45 -0.19 -7.13 -8.76
C PRO A 45 -0.66 -5.81 -9.38
N ASP A 46 -1.91 -5.43 -9.09
CA ASP A 46 -2.49 -4.13 -9.45
C ASP A 46 -2.19 -3.08 -8.38
N LEU A 47 -1.99 -3.54 -7.14
CA LEU A 47 -1.82 -2.70 -5.96
C LEU A 47 -0.55 -3.11 -5.21
N ILE A 48 0.19 -2.13 -4.69
CA ILE A 48 1.31 -2.35 -3.77
C ILE A 48 0.94 -1.73 -2.43
N THR A 49 0.85 -2.56 -1.39
CA THR A 49 0.53 -2.12 -0.02
C THR A 49 1.81 -1.94 0.78
N LEU A 50 2.04 -0.71 1.26
CA LEU A 50 3.15 -0.35 2.13
C LEU A 50 2.68 -0.38 3.59
N PRO A 51 3.24 -1.23 4.46
CA PRO A 51 3.00 -1.17 5.89
C PRO A 51 3.63 0.09 6.49
N LYS A 52 3.13 0.53 7.65
CA LYS A 52 3.69 1.63 8.48
C LYS A 52 4.08 2.87 7.66
N THR A 53 3.19 3.33 6.79
CA THR A 53 3.49 4.46 5.91
C THR A 53 3.43 5.76 6.72
N GLU A 54 4.59 6.33 7.02
CA GLU A 54 4.72 7.51 7.89
C GLU A 54 5.18 8.76 7.14
N SER A 55 5.73 8.59 5.94
CA SER A 55 6.32 9.67 5.14
C SER A 55 6.10 9.49 3.64
N ILE A 56 6.19 10.60 2.90
CA ILE A 56 6.17 10.57 1.44
C ILE A 56 7.42 9.89 0.86
N ASP A 57 8.55 9.94 1.56
CA ASP A 57 9.82 9.37 1.11
C ASP A 57 9.72 7.84 0.91
N GLU A 58 8.94 7.17 1.74
CA GLU A 58 8.68 5.73 1.61
C GLU A 58 7.89 5.39 0.34
N LEU A 59 6.89 6.21 0.01
CA LEU A 59 6.11 6.06 -1.23
C LEU A 59 6.96 6.37 -2.47
N LEU A 60 7.76 7.45 -2.41
CA LEU A 60 8.70 7.81 -3.46
C LEU A 60 9.77 6.73 -3.66
N TRP A 61 10.23 6.10 -2.59
CA TRP A 61 11.18 4.99 -2.65
C TRP A 61 10.59 3.79 -3.41
N VAL A 62 9.36 3.38 -3.09
CA VAL A 62 8.67 2.30 -3.82
C VAL A 62 8.46 2.68 -5.28
N GLU A 63 7.97 3.89 -5.54
CA GLU A 63 7.76 4.38 -6.91
C GLU A 63 9.04 4.33 -7.74
N ALA A 64 10.12 4.94 -7.25
CA ALA A 64 11.39 5.02 -7.96
C ALA A 64 11.90 3.61 -8.31
N ARG A 65 11.67 2.64 -7.43
CA ARG A 65 12.11 1.26 -7.61
C ARG A 65 11.30 0.53 -8.68
N ILE A 66 9.98 0.64 -8.63
CA ILE A 66 9.08 0.09 -9.65
C ILE A 66 9.44 0.68 -11.02
N LEU A 67 9.52 2.01 -11.13
CA LEU A 67 9.88 2.69 -12.37
C LEU A 67 11.24 2.25 -12.92
N LYS A 68 12.22 2.03 -12.03
CA LYS A 68 13.55 1.53 -12.41
C LYS A 68 13.50 0.12 -12.99
N LEU A 69 12.73 -0.79 -12.40
CA LEU A 69 12.58 -2.17 -12.90
C LEU A 69 11.98 -2.19 -14.31
N PHE A 70 10.87 -1.49 -14.52
CA PHE A 70 10.21 -1.44 -15.84
C PHE A 70 11.07 -0.74 -16.89
N LYS A 71 11.80 0.32 -16.50
CA LYS A 71 12.79 0.95 -17.38
C LYS A 71 13.91 -0.03 -17.76
N GLY A 72 14.44 -0.80 -16.81
CA GLY A 72 15.47 -1.81 -17.07
C GLY A 72 14.99 -2.92 -18.00
N ALA A 73 13.72 -3.30 -17.90
CA ALA A 73 13.09 -4.28 -18.78
C ALA A 73 12.67 -3.71 -20.16
N SER A 74 12.85 -2.40 -20.41
CA SER A 74 12.34 -1.72 -21.61
C SER A 74 10.84 -1.96 -21.84
N LYS A 75 10.05 -1.99 -20.76
CA LYS A 75 8.59 -2.18 -20.80
C LYS A 75 7.89 -0.95 -20.24
N PRO A 76 6.70 -0.59 -20.76
CA PRO A 76 5.87 0.42 -20.12
C PRO A 76 5.44 -0.08 -18.74
N VAL A 77 5.27 0.85 -17.80
CA VAL A 77 4.74 0.56 -16.47
C VAL A 77 3.24 0.30 -16.62
N PRO A 78 2.71 -0.86 -16.17
CA PRO A 78 1.28 -1.14 -16.18
C PRO A 78 0.57 -0.28 -15.13
N ASN A 79 -0.77 -0.32 -15.10
CA ASN A 79 -1.56 0.45 -14.15
C ASN A 79 -1.43 -0.14 -12.72
N ILE A 80 -0.35 0.23 -12.03
CA ILE A 80 -0.08 -0.13 -10.63
C ILE A 80 -0.40 1.07 -9.76
N SER A 81 -1.08 0.85 -8.64
CA SER A 81 -1.39 1.89 -7.65
C SER A 81 -0.84 1.53 -6.26
N LEU A 82 -0.69 2.52 -5.40
CA LEU A 82 -0.16 2.36 -4.04
C LEU A 82 -1.28 2.40 -3.01
N ILE A 83 -1.10 1.61 -1.95
CA ILE A 83 -1.92 1.64 -0.73
C ILE A 83 -0.97 1.87 0.44
N GLY A 84 -1.21 2.90 1.25
CA GLY A 84 -0.48 3.13 2.50
C GLY A 84 -1.22 2.56 3.70
N MET A 85 -0.51 2.03 4.68
CA MET A 85 -1.11 1.57 5.94
C MET A 85 -0.88 2.60 7.06
N VAL A 86 -1.95 2.95 7.77
CA VAL A 86 -1.94 3.74 9.00
C VAL A 86 -1.83 2.77 10.18
N GLU A 87 -0.59 2.56 10.61
CA GLU A 87 -0.20 1.57 11.63
C GLU A 87 0.62 2.21 12.77
N SER A 88 0.69 3.55 12.81
CA SER A 88 1.30 4.29 13.91
C SER A 88 0.61 5.65 14.12
N PRO A 89 0.73 6.26 15.31
CA PRO A 89 0.29 7.64 15.54
C PRO A 89 0.90 8.63 14.56
N LYS A 90 2.16 8.39 14.16
CA LYS A 90 2.87 9.26 13.22
C LYS A 90 2.26 9.18 11.82
N SER A 91 1.88 7.98 11.35
CA SER A 91 1.10 7.83 10.11
C SER A 91 -0.20 8.63 10.16
N LEU A 92 -0.92 8.60 11.29
CA LEU A 92 -2.20 9.29 11.44
C LEU A 92 -2.04 10.82 11.42
N ILE A 93 -1.06 11.35 12.16
CA ILE A 93 -0.76 12.80 12.20
C ILE A 93 -0.34 13.31 10.82
N ASN A 94 0.51 12.56 10.13
CA ASN A 94 1.06 12.97 8.83
C ASN A 94 0.11 12.71 7.65
N MET A 95 -0.99 11.98 7.86
CA MET A 95 -1.86 11.47 6.79
C MET A 95 -2.32 12.58 5.82
N THR A 96 -2.69 13.75 6.34
CA THR A 96 -3.19 14.86 5.51
C THR A 96 -2.12 15.35 4.54
N ASP A 97 -0.90 15.58 5.02
CA ASP A 97 0.18 16.10 4.18
C ASP A 97 0.74 15.01 3.27
N LEU A 98 0.81 13.77 3.74
CA LEU A 98 1.14 12.60 2.94
C LEU A 98 0.19 12.46 1.75
N CYS A 99 -1.13 12.53 1.96
CA CYS A 99 -2.12 12.46 0.88
C CYS A 99 -2.02 13.64 -0.10
N LYS A 100 -1.66 14.85 0.35
CA LYS A 100 -1.44 15.99 -0.54
C LYS A 100 -0.22 15.77 -1.43
N GLU A 101 0.91 15.38 -0.82
CA GLU A 101 2.17 15.17 -1.52
C GLU A 101 2.09 13.96 -2.46
N ALA A 102 1.34 12.93 -2.08
CA ALA A 102 1.13 11.74 -2.90
C ALA A 102 0.44 12.02 -4.25
N LYS A 103 -0.25 13.15 -4.41
CA LYS A 103 -0.80 13.58 -5.71
C LYS A 103 0.28 13.84 -6.77
N LYS A 104 1.53 14.03 -6.36
CA LYS A 104 2.67 14.27 -7.25
C LYS A 104 3.33 12.97 -7.72
N LEU A 105 2.92 11.83 -7.16
CA LEU A 105 3.42 10.51 -7.57
C LEU A 105 2.92 10.15 -8.96
N LYS A 106 3.76 9.45 -9.73
CA LYS A 106 3.41 8.81 -11.00
C LYS A 106 2.58 7.55 -10.78
N LEU A 107 2.83 6.84 -9.69
CA LEU A 107 2.02 5.72 -9.21
C LEU A 107 1.05 6.23 -8.15
N PRO A 108 -0.26 6.32 -8.47
CA PRO A 108 -1.20 7.02 -7.60
C PRO A 108 -1.38 6.26 -6.27
N LEU A 109 -1.35 7.00 -5.17
CA LEU A 109 -1.84 6.50 -3.88
C LEU A 109 -3.37 6.53 -3.92
N VAL A 110 -4.00 5.35 -3.90
CA VAL A 110 -5.45 5.21 -4.07
C VAL A 110 -6.20 4.95 -2.77
N ALA A 111 -5.49 4.44 -1.77
CA ALA A 111 -6.06 4.19 -0.46
C ALA A 111 -5.06 4.36 0.69
N MET A 112 -5.61 4.73 1.84
CA MET A 112 -4.97 4.57 3.15
C MET A 112 -5.78 3.54 3.94
N VAL A 113 -5.12 2.61 4.60
CA VAL A 113 -5.78 1.50 5.32
C VAL A 113 -5.36 1.50 6.78
N PHE A 114 -6.31 1.49 7.71
CA PHE A 114 -5.98 1.45 9.15
C PHE A 114 -5.68 0.03 9.61
N GLY A 115 -4.47 -0.19 10.15
CA GLY A 115 -4.06 -1.45 10.76
C GLY A 115 -4.05 -1.33 12.28
N SER A 116 -5.14 -1.76 12.93
CA SER A 116 -5.34 -1.60 14.38
C SER A 116 -4.26 -2.24 15.23
N ASP A 117 -3.84 -3.46 14.87
CA ASP A 117 -3.00 -4.28 15.73
C ASP A 117 -1.59 -3.70 15.82
N ASP A 118 -1.01 -3.35 14.66
CA ASP A 118 0.27 -2.66 14.59
C ASP A 118 0.19 -1.23 15.18
N TYR A 119 -0.94 -0.54 15.00
CA TYR A 119 -1.16 0.77 15.62
C TYR A 119 -1.13 0.68 17.14
N CYS A 120 -1.84 -0.28 17.73
CA CYS A 120 -1.84 -0.50 19.18
C CYS A 120 -0.46 -0.95 19.69
N ALA A 121 0.22 -1.84 18.96
CA ALA A 121 1.59 -2.22 19.27
C ALA A 121 2.54 -1.02 19.27
N SER A 122 2.40 -0.10 18.31
CA SER A 122 3.22 1.13 18.23
C SER A 122 3.03 2.10 19.40
N LEU A 123 1.89 2.01 20.10
CA LEU A 123 1.60 2.77 21.32
C LEU A 123 2.19 2.11 22.59
N GLY A 124 2.89 0.99 22.46
CA GLY A 124 3.36 0.20 23.60
C GLY A 124 2.23 -0.50 24.37
N LYS A 125 1.04 -0.60 23.77
CA LYS A 125 -0.09 -1.33 24.34
C LYS A 125 -0.16 -2.73 23.74
N PHE A 126 0.10 -3.74 24.56
CA PHE A 126 -0.26 -5.12 24.23
C PHE A 126 -1.75 -5.29 24.53
N LEU A 127 -2.58 -5.36 23.49
CA LEU A 127 -3.99 -5.72 23.64
C LEU A 127 -4.06 -7.22 23.98
N THR A 128 -4.19 -7.57 25.25
CA THR A 128 -4.49 -8.95 25.68
C THR A 128 -5.98 -9.29 25.54
N GLU A 129 -6.82 -8.28 25.36
CA GLU A 129 -8.21 -8.38 24.95
C GLU A 129 -8.46 -7.22 23.97
N SER A 130 -9.29 -7.44 22.96
CA SER A 130 -9.70 -6.45 21.96
C SER A 130 -10.46 -5.29 22.62
N ILE A 131 -9.77 -4.46 23.40
CA ILE A 131 -10.39 -3.33 24.09
C ILE A 131 -10.89 -2.39 23.00
N SER A 132 -12.19 -2.12 23.09
CA SER A 132 -13.04 -1.24 22.28
C SER A 132 -12.61 0.23 22.31
N PHE A 133 -11.31 0.51 22.28
CA PHE A 133 -10.73 1.83 22.43
C PHE A 133 -10.56 2.50 21.07
N LEU A 134 -11.67 2.65 20.35
CA LEU A 134 -11.72 3.52 19.20
C LEU A 134 -13.11 4.14 19.09
N HIS A 135 -13.29 5.29 19.76
CA HIS A 135 -14.18 6.36 19.26
C HIS A 135 -13.65 6.97 17.94
N ILE A 136 -12.90 6.23 17.12
CA ILE A 136 -12.54 6.62 15.77
C ILE A 136 -13.45 5.80 14.87
N LEU A 137 -14.54 6.46 14.50
CA LEU A 137 -15.46 6.18 13.40
C LEU A 137 -15.94 4.71 13.28
N PRO A 138 -17.25 4.43 13.46
CA PRO A 138 -17.80 3.13 13.04
C PRO A 138 -17.35 2.86 11.60
N LEU A 139 -16.92 1.62 11.34
CA LEU A 139 -16.41 1.10 10.07
C LEU A 139 -16.97 1.88 8.86
N ARG A 140 -16.20 2.84 8.36
CA ARG A 140 -16.59 3.67 7.21
C ARG A 140 -15.45 3.67 6.23
N VAL A 141 -15.73 3.18 5.02
CA VAL A 141 -14.99 3.59 3.84
C VAL A 141 -15.19 5.09 3.70
N LEU A 142 -14.26 5.88 4.24
CA LEU A 142 -14.30 7.32 4.08
C LEU A 142 -13.65 7.61 2.74
N TYR A 143 -14.49 7.76 1.71
CA TYR A 143 -14.05 8.43 0.51
C TYR A 143 -13.70 9.87 0.89
N THR A 144 -12.47 10.27 0.62
CA THR A 144 -12.02 11.65 0.84
C THR A 144 -12.06 12.38 -0.51
N PRO A 145 -13.18 13.04 -0.88
CA PRO A 145 -13.32 13.69 -2.19
C PRO A 145 -12.25 14.77 -2.43
N THR A 146 -11.73 15.37 -1.37
CA THR A 146 -10.60 16.32 -1.40
C THR A 146 -9.31 15.72 -1.96
N PHE A 147 -9.11 14.40 -1.80
CA PHE A 147 -7.90 13.72 -2.24
C PHE A 147 -8.15 12.70 -3.35
N GLY A 148 -9.38 12.24 -3.52
CA GLY A 148 -9.71 11.16 -4.46
C GLY A 148 -9.31 9.77 -3.94
N LEU A 149 -9.10 9.62 -2.63
CA LEU A 149 -8.68 8.37 -1.99
C LEU A 149 -9.80 7.72 -1.18
N PHE A 150 -9.72 6.40 -1.04
CA PHE A 150 -10.49 5.62 -0.07
C PHE A 150 -9.68 5.44 1.22
N LEU A 151 -10.20 5.89 2.36
CA LEU A 151 -9.72 5.45 3.66
C LEU A 151 -10.53 4.21 4.06
N LEU A 152 -9.84 3.07 4.18
CA LEU A 152 -10.42 1.78 4.54
C LEU A 152 -9.98 1.44 5.97
N ALA A 153 -10.89 1.51 6.93
CA ALA A 153 -10.62 1.02 8.28
C ALA A 153 -11.09 -0.44 8.38
N PHE A 154 -10.17 -1.37 8.65
CA PHE A 154 -10.53 -2.73 9.05
C PHE A 154 -10.53 -2.80 10.58
N CYS A 155 -11.70 -2.96 11.18
CA CYS A 155 -11.82 -3.46 12.54
C CYS A 155 -12.25 -4.92 12.40
N VAL A 156 -11.36 -5.86 12.76
CA VAL A 156 -11.77 -7.26 12.88
C VAL A 156 -12.54 -7.36 14.19
N GLU A 157 -13.87 -7.36 14.10
CA GLU A 157 -14.71 -7.82 15.21
C GLU A 157 -14.33 -9.28 15.46
N THR A 158 -13.60 -9.54 16.54
CA THR A 158 -13.43 -10.88 17.08
C THR A 158 -14.76 -11.21 17.75
N LEU A 159 -15.58 -12.05 17.08
CA LEU A 159 -16.78 -12.68 17.67
C LEU A 159 -16.38 -13.76 18.68
#